data_AF-A0A1H0FTZ9-F1
#
_entry.id   AF-A0A1H0FTZ9-F1
#
_cell.length_a   1.000
_cell.length_b   1.000
_cell.length_c   1.000
_cell.angle_alpha   90.00
_cell.angle_beta   90.00
_cell.angle_gamma   90.00
#
_symmetry.space_group_name_H-M   'P 1'
#
loop_
_entity.id
_entity.type
_entity.pdbx_description
1 polymer ?
#
loop_
_entity_poly.entity_id
_entity_poly.type
_entity_poly.pdbx_seq_one_letter_code
_entity_poly.pdbx_strand_id
1 'polypeptide(L)'
;MKKIAGSRVVKTGIAIFITAWLCELLNWPPVFAVITAIVTIEPTVSQSIKKGIVRFPASAIGSFYAVLFIYFFGHSPLTYTFAAVFTIVTTYRLKLYSGLLVATLTAVAMVEVIHTNVILSFFIRLGTTTIGLVVSTLVNMFVLPPDYTKEIVKMLKQITKKTGIAVEQTFHHYILNRSERQKCQQLLDQLEEQVHKIESLIQYQKDESHYHPLTASEQKKFNKAQKQIIRIKLMIYHMDNIMNTPLEQINLTEQERQKILESVSELSYSMRQNTDFNMNNHRQNLRELMQLYWDDNENIRKNYKSYPSTFPGEIIVLYELVSIFYLAENYYKEKTD
;
A
#
# COMPACT_ATOMS: atom_id res chain seq x y z
N MET A 1 0.80 17.54 6.63
CA MET A 1 0.91 16.11 6.97
C MET A 1 0.60 15.98 8.45
N LYS A 2 -0.51 15.33 8.87
CA LYS A 2 -0.84 14.98 10.28
C LYS A 2 -2.24 14.33 10.50
N LYS A 3 -3.10 14.20 9.48
CA LYS A 3 -4.48 13.71 9.69
C LYS A 3 -4.60 12.21 10.03
N ILE A 4 -3.80 11.33 9.41
CA ILE A 4 -3.90 9.87 9.66
C ILE A 4 -3.51 9.52 11.10
N ALA A 5 -2.37 10.06 11.57
CA ALA A 5 -1.93 9.86 12.95
C ALA A 5 -2.93 10.45 13.95
N GLY A 6 -3.50 11.64 13.66
CA GLY A 6 -4.49 12.27 14.52
C GLY A 6 -5.77 11.45 14.69
N SER A 7 -6.36 10.95 13.59
CA SER A 7 -7.60 10.18 13.66
C SER A 7 -7.41 8.87 14.45
N ARG A 8 -6.35 8.11 14.16
CA ARG A 8 -6.07 6.86 14.89
C ARG A 8 -5.85 7.11 16.38
N VAL A 9 -5.05 8.11 16.74
CA VAL A 9 -4.78 8.45 18.15
C VAL A 9 -6.07 8.80 18.89
N VAL A 10 -6.96 9.60 18.28
CA VAL A 10 -8.25 9.97 18.88
C VAL A 10 -9.14 8.74 19.10
N LYS A 11 -9.30 7.90 18.07
CA LYS A 11 -10.08 6.65 18.19
C LYS A 11 -9.50 5.73 19.26
N THR A 12 -8.19 5.57 19.30
CA THR A 12 -7.51 4.75 20.30
C THR A 12 -7.73 5.30 21.70
N GLY A 13 -7.59 6.61 21.92
CA GLY A 13 -7.89 7.24 23.20
C GLY A 13 -9.33 7.00 23.66
N ILE A 14 -10.31 7.17 22.76
CA ILE A 14 -11.73 6.92 23.06
C ILE A 14 -11.97 5.44 23.39
N ALA A 15 -11.40 4.52 22.61
CA ALA A 15 -11.55 3.09 22.88
C ALA A 15 -10.91 2.68 24.21
N ILE A 16 -9.73 3.22 24.56
CA ILE A 16 -9.09 3.02 25.86
C ILE A 16 -10.04 3.46 26.97
N PHE A 17 -10.56 4.69 26.89
CA PHE A 17 -11.45 5.26 27.90
C PHE A 17 -12.72 4.43 28.09
N ILE A 18 -13.45 4.15 27.00
CA ILE A 18 -14.70 3.38 27.06
C ILE A 18 -14.44 1.96 27.59
N THR A 19 -13.34 1.32 27.15
CA THR A 19 -12.99 -0.03 27.59
C THR A 19 -12.68 -0.07 29.09
N ALA A 20 -11.85 0.86 29.58
CA ALA A 20 -11.51 0.95 31.00
C ALA A 20 -12.75 1.22 31.85
N TRP A 21 -13.58 2.18 31.43
CA TRP A 21 -14.82 2.52 32.13
C TRP A 21 -15.80 1.34 32.23
N LEU A 22 -15.98 0.58 31.14
CA LEU A 22 -16.81 -0.63 31.18
C LEU A 22 -16.24 -1.71 32.10
N CYS A 23 -14.92 -1.87 32.15
CA CYS A 23 -14.28 -2.81 33.07
C CYS A 23 -14.46 -2.39 34.54
N GLU A 24 -14.34 -1.10 34.85
CA GLU A 24 -14.59 -0.58 36.21
C GLU A 24 -16.04 -0.81 36.65
N LEU A 25 -17.02 -0.59 35.77
CA LEU A 25 -18.43 -0.87 36.06
C LEU A 25 -18.69 -2.35 36.38
N LEU A 26 -17.93 -3.26 35.78
CA LEU A 26 -18.02 -4.71 36.00
C LEU A 26 -17.11 -5.20 37.13
N ASN A 27 -16.34 -4.31 37.77
CA ASN A 27 -15.28 -4.65 38.74
C ASN A 27 -14.25 -5.65 38.17
N TRP A 28 -13.93 -5.54 36.88
CA TRP A 28 -12.93 -6.38 36.19
C TRP A 28 -11.63 -5.61 35.96
N PRO A 29 -10.46 -6.27 35.97
CA PRO A 29 -9.17 -5.62 35.72
C PRO A 29 -9.12 -4.98 34.32
N PRO A 30 -9.01 -3.64 34.20
CA PRO A 30 -9.13 -2.96 32.90
C PRO A 30 -7.91 -3.13 32.00
N VAL A 31 -6.72 -3.35 32.59
CA VAL A 31 -5.41 -3.34 31.89
C VAL A 31 -5.42 -4.20 30.63
N PHE A 32 -5.92 -5.43 30.72
CA PHE A 32 -5.89 -6.36 29.60
C PHE A 32 -6.98 -6.10 28.55
N ALA A 33 -8.14 -5.60 28.96
CA ALA A 33 -9.16 -5.15 28.03
C ALA A 33 -8.64 -3.96 27.22
N VAL A 34 -7.99 -3.00 27.89
CA VAL A 34 -7.37 -1.83 27.28
C VAL A 34 -6.25 -2.22 26.31
N ILE A 35 -5.34 -3.12 26.71
CA ILE A 35 -4.30 -3.64 25.79
C ILE A 35 -4.95 -4.25 24.55
N THR A 36 -5.98 -5.09 24.74
CA THR A 36 -6.73 -5.71 23.65
C THR A 36 -7.36 -4.67 22.72
N ALA A 37 -7.95 -3.61 23.28
CA ALA A 37 -8.53 -2.52 22.51
C ALA A 37 -7.48 -1.76 21.69
N ILE A 38 -6.33 -1.44 22.30
CA ILE A 38 -5.22 -0.74 21.65
C ILE A 38 -4.72 -1.52 20.43
N VAL A 39 -4.43 -2.80 20.61
CA VAL A 39 -3.86 -3.60 19.52
C VAL A 39 -4.88 -3.86 18.42
N THR A 40 -6.18 -3.86 18.73
CA THR A 40 -7.30 -4.22 17.81
C THR A 40 -7.76 -3.07 16.94
N ILE A 41 -7.42 -1.83 17.28
CA ILE A 41 -7.60 -0.71 16.36
C ILE A 41 -6.58 -0.81 15.22
N GLU A 42 -7.11 -1.10 14.05
CA GLU A 42 -6.41 -1.23 12.78
C GLU A 42 -6.81 -0.10 11.83
N PRO A 43 -6.11 0.09 10.70
CA PRO A 43 -6.46 1.13 9.72
C PRO A 43 -7.91 1.03 9.21
N THR A 44 -8.45 -0.18 9.08
CA THR A 44 -9.83 -0.42 8.61
C THR A 44 -10.63 -1.24 9.61
N VAL A 45 -11.96 -1.09 9.58
CA VAL A 45 -12.90 -1.86 10.39
C VAL A 45 -12.80 -3.35 10.06
N SER A 46 -12.70 -3.66 8.77
CA SER A 46 -12.51 -5.02 8.26
C SER A 46 -11.28 -5.70 8.86
N GLN A 47 -10.16 -4.99 8.95
CA GLN A 47 -8.93 -5.51 9.53
C GLN A 47 -9.05 -5.67 11.06
N SER A 48 -9.69 -4.72 11.75
CA SER A 48 -9.98 -4.84 13.18
C SER A 48 -10.78 -6.10 13.48
N ILE A 49 -11.85 -6.37 12.71
CA ILE A 49 -12.69 -7.55 12.89
C ILE A 49 -11.92 -8.84 12.58
N LYS A 50 -11.26 -8.91 11.42
CA LYS A 50 -10.48 -10.09 11.01
C LYS A 50 -9.41 -10.45 12.04
N LYS A 51 -8.65 -9.46 12.54
CA LYS A 51 -7.64 -9.72 13.58
C LYS A 51 -8.28 -10.00 14.93
N GLY A 52 -9.41 -9.37 15.26
CA GLY A 52 -10.15 -9.65 16.50
C GLY A 52 -10.60 -11.10 16.60
N ILE A 53 -11.14 -11.66 15.52
CA ILE A 53 -11.56 -13.06 15.42
C ILE A 53 -10.38 -14.02 15.64
N VAL A 54 -9.18 -13.67 15.17
CA VAL A 54 -7.97 -14.47 15.38
C VAL A 54 -7.39 -14.29 16.79
N ARG A 55 -7.50 -13.09 17.36
CA ARG A 55 -6.94 -12.75 18.68
C ARG A 55 -7.72 -13.34 19.83
N PHE A 56 -9.04 -13.42 19.72
CA PHE A 56 -9.87 -14.01 20.77
C PHE A 56 -9.44 -15.45 21.14
N PRO A 57 -9.40 -16.43 20.20
CA PRO A 57 -8.97 -17.79 20.50
C PRO A 57 -7.49 -17.84 20.90
N ALA A 58 -6.62 -17.00 20.32
CA ALA A 58 -5.22 -16.94 20.70
C ALA A 58 -5.06 -16.53 22.18
N SER A 59 -5.77 -15.49 22.62
CA SER A 59 -5.77 -15.05 24.02
C SER A 59 -6.38 -16.11 24.95
N ALA A 60 -7.41 -16.82 24.50
CA ALA A 60 -8.00 -17.94 25.25
C ALA A 60 -6.98 -19.07 25.47
N ILE A 61 -6.20 -19.43 24.44
CA ILE A 61 -5.12 -20.42 24.53
C ILE A 61 -4.05 -19.97 25.53
N GLY A 62 -3.64 -18.70 25.47
CA GLY A 62 -2.67 -18.15 26.43
C GLY A 62 -3.17 -18.23 27.88
N SER A 63 -4.44 -17.87 28.08
CA SER A 63 -5.09 -17.94 29.40
C SER A 63 -5.21 -19.38 29.90
N PHE A 64 -5.53 -20.31 29.01
CA PHE A 64 -5.63 -21.73 29.31
C PHE A 64 -4.29 -22.31 29.77
N TYR A 65 -3.20 -22.04 29.05
CA TYR A 65 -1.88 -22.54 29.45
C TYR A 65 -1.37 -21.89 30.73
N ALA A 66 -1.66 -20.61 30.99
CA ALA A 66 -1.35 -19.99 32.27
C ALA A 66 -2.01 -20.75 33.44
N VAL A 67 -3.32 -20.97 33.33
CA VAL A 67 -4.10 -21.74 34.31
C VAL A 67 -3.54 -23.14 34.50
N LEU A 68 -3.28 -23.84 33.40
CA LEU A 68 -2.78 -25.22 33.42
C LEU A 68 -1.43 -25.33 34.14
N PHE A 69 -0.46 -24.49 33.81
CA PHE A 69 0.88 -24.59 34.38
C PHE A 69 0.98 -24.02 35.79
N ILE A 70 0.13 -23.04 36.18
CA ILE A 70 0.02 -22.61 37.58
C ILE A 70 -0.48 -23.76 38.45
N TYR A 71 -1.43 -24.55 37.96
CA TYR A 71 -1.92 -25.72 38.69
C TYR A 71 -0.81 -26.76 38.95
N PHE A 72 0.09 -26.98 38.00
CA PHE A 72 1.18 -27.96 38.15
C PHE A 72 2.43 -27.45 38.89
N PHE A 73 2.81 -26.19 38.65
CA PHE A 73 4.12 -25.66 39.07
C PHE A 73 4.03 -24.43 39.98
N GLY A 74 2.81 -24.00 40.33
CA GLY A 74 2.57 -22.80 41.13
C GLY A 74 3.11 -21.52 40.47
N HIS A 75 3.48 -20.54 41.28
CA HIS A 75 4.18 -19.35 40.82
C HIS A 75 5.69 -19.63 40.77
N SER A 76 6.18 -20.13 39.63
CA SER A 76 7.60 -20.42 39.42
C SER A 76 8.07 -19.98 38.03
N PRO A 77 9.39 -19.80 37.81
CA PRO A 77 9.94 -19.52 36.48
C PRO A 77 9.58 -20.58 35.42
N LEU A 78 9.37 -21.84 35.84
CA LEU A 78 8.93 -22.91 34.97
C LEU A 78 7.51 -22.66 34.44
N THR A 79 6.62 -22.14 35.27
CA THR A 79 5.25 -21.78 34.89
C THR A 79 5.25 -20.74 33.76
N TYR A 80 6.01 -19.67 33.90
CA TYR A 80 6.14 -18.65 32.86
C TYR A 80 6.69 -19.24 31.55
N THR A 81 7.72 -20.07 31.66
CA THR A 81 8.38 -20.69 30.50
C THR A 81 7.43 -21.59 29.74
N PHE A 82 6.79 -22.55 30.42
CA PHE A 82 5.89 -23.49 29.77
C PHE A 82 4.62 -22.81 29.26
N ALA A 83 4.03 -21.88 30.02
CA ALA A 83 2.86 -21.14 29.56
C ALA A 83 3.17 -20.37 28.27
N ALA A 84 4.30 -19.67 28.19
CA ALA A 84 4.70 -18.94 27.00
C ALA A 84 5.00 -19.88 25.81
N VAL A 85 5.85 -20.90 26.00
CA VAL A 85 6.29 -21.80 24.91
C VAL A 85 5.12 -22.57 24.33
N PHE A 86 4.27 -23.19 25.16
CA PHE A 86 3.11 -23.93 24.66
C PHE A 86 2.10 -23.00 23.99
N THR A 87 1.89 -21.79 24.52
CA THR A 87 1.04 -20.79 23.85
C THR A 87 1.57 -20.45 22.46
N ILE A 88 2.87 -20.18 22.33
CA ILE A 88 3.49 -19.86 21.04
C ILE A 88 3.33 -21.01 20.06
N VAL A 89 3.69 -22.23 20.47
CA VAL A 89 3.62 -23.42 19.62
C VAL A 89 2.20 -23.69 19.14
N THR A 90 1.23 -23.67 20.05
CA THR A 90 -0.18 -23.96 19.72
C THR A 90 -0.79 -22.86 18.86
N THR A 91 -0.55 -21.59 19.20
CA THR A 91 -1.06 -20.45 18.42
C THR A 91 -0.47 -20.43 17.01
N TYR A 92 0.82 -20.78 16.87
CA TYR A 92 1.49 -20.91 15.57
C TYR A 92 0.92 -22.07 14.76
N ARG A 93 0.73 -23.25 15.37
CA ARG A 93 0.13 -24.43 14.70
C ARG A 93 -1.29 -24.18 14.21
N LEU A 94 -2.08 -23.43 14.97
CA LEU A 94 -3.43 -23.02 14.60
C LEU A 94 -3.47 -21.83 13.62
N LYS A 95 -2.31 -21.35 13.16
CA LYS A 95 -2.15 -20.21 12.24
C LYS A 95 -2.74 -18.91 12.76
N LEU A 96 -2.77 -18.72 14.08
CA LEU A 96 -3.32 -17.54 14.74
C LEU A 96 -2.28 -16.41 14.88
N TYR A 97 -1.53 -16.13 13.81
CA TYR A 97 -0.32 -15.29 13.84
C TYR A 97 -0.56 -13.87 14.39
N SER A 98 -1.70 -13.25 14.04
CA SER A 98 -2.02 -11.88 14.48
C SER A 98 -2.34 -11.76 15.98
N GLY A 99 -2.55 -12.89 16.67
CA GLY A 99 -2.77 -12.96 18.10
C GLY A 99 -1.60 -13.51 18.90
N LEU A 100 -0.52 -13.96 18.26
CA LEU A 100 0.62 -14.61 18.93
C LEU A 100 1.22 -13.75 20.04
N LEU A 101 1.58 -12.50 19.74
CA LEU A 101 2.16 -11.59 20.74
C LEU A 101 1.22 -11.39 21.94
N VAL A 102 -0.06 -11.10 21.66
CA VAL A 102 -1.07 -10.85 22.69
C VAL A 102 -1.31 -12.11 23.52
N ALA A 103 -1.36 -13.29 22.90
CA ALA A 103 -1.54 -14.57 23.56
C ALA A 103 -0.37 -14.88 24.49
N THR A 104 0.87 -14.71 24.04
CA THR A 104 2.06 -14.91 24.88
C THR A 104 2.10 -13.94 26.05
N LEU A 105 1.80 -12.65 25.82
CA LEU A 105 1.70 -11.65 26.88
C LEU A 105 0.61 -12.04 27.89
N THR A 106 -0.54 -12.53 27.41
CA THR A 106 -1.63 -13.03 28.24
C THR A 106 -1.17 -14.20 29.11
N ALA A 107 -0.50 -15.19 28.51
CA ALA A 107 -0.02 -16.37 29.19
C ALA A 107 0.94 -16.02 30.33
N VAL A 108 1.89 -15.11 30.08
CA VAL A 108 2.88 -14.67 31.07
C VAL A 108 2.22 -13.81 32.15
N ALA A 109 1.47 -12.79 31.76
CA ALA A 109 0.93 -11.82 32.71
C ALA A 109 -0.16 -12.39 33.62
N MET A 110 -0.89 -13.42 33.17
CA MET A 110 -1.86 -14.10 34.04
C MET A 110 -1.21 -14.92 35.16
N VAL A 111 0.04 -15.37 35.00
CA VAL A 111 0.75 -16.11 36.06
C VAL A 111 0.94 -15.27 37.32
N GLU A 112 1.06 -13.95 37.19
CA GLU A 112 1.22 -13.06 38.33
C GLU A 112 -0.13 -12.69 39.00
N VAL A 113 -1.23 -12.73 38.25
CA VAL A 113 -2.54 -12.22 38.68
C VAL A 113 -3.43 -13.31 39.32
N ILE A 114 -3.21 -14.58 38.99
CA ILE A 114 -4.05 -15.69 39.47
C ILE A 114 -3.59 -16.13 40.87
N HIS A 115 -4.34 -15.81 41.92
CA HIS A 115 -4.00 -16.24 43.30
C HIS A 115 -5.03 -17.18 43.97
N THR A 116 -6.32 -17.05 43.68
CA THR A 116 -7.37 -17.79 44.44
C THR A 116 -8.31 -18.58 43.55
N ASN A 117 -9.03 -17.93 42.62
CA ASN A 117 -10.03 -18.61 41.80
C ASN A 117 -9.60 -18.67 40.32
N VAL A 118 -8.91 -19.77 39.99
CA VAL A 118 -8.26 -20.00 38.69
C VAL A 118 -9.28 -20.05 37.54
N ILE A 119 -10.42 -20.70 37.73
CA ILE A 119 -11.48 -20.83 36.72
C ILE A 119 -12.18 -19.48 36.50
N LEU A 120 -12.51 -18.77 37.59
CA LEU A 120 -13.10 -17.44 37.49
C LEU A 120 -12.16 -16.46 36.75
N SER A 121 -10.85 -16.52 37.05
CA SER A 121 -9.84 -15.69 36.40
C SER A 121 -9.76 -15.93 34.89
N PHE A 122 -9.93 -17.18 34.45
CA PHE A 122 -10.02 -17.52 33.04
C PHE A 122 -11.24 -16.86 32.36
N PHE A 123 -12.43 -16.97 32.95
CA PHE A 123 -13.63 -16.35 32.38
C PHE A 123 -13.59 -14.82 32.41
N ILE A 124 -13.07 -14.21 33.48
CA ILE A 124 -12.82 -12.76 33.53
C ILE A 124 -11.86 -12.36 32.40
N ARG A 125 -10.85 -13.17 32.10
CA ARG A 125 -9.95 -12.87 30.99
C ARG A 125 -10.63 -12.95 29.63
N LEU A 126 -11.44 -13.98 29.39
CA LEU A 126 -12.21 -14.06 28.16
C LEU A 126 -13.16 -12.85 28.03
N GLY A 127 -13.85 -12.49 29.12
CA GLY A 127 -14.73 -11.33 29.18
C GLY A 127 -14.02 -10.01 28.88
N THR A 128 -12.91 -9.72 29.55
CA THR A 128 -12.10 -8.49 29.33
C THR A 128 -11.54 -8.43 27.91
N THR A 129 -11.12 -9.56 27.34
CA THR A 129 -10.67 -9.64 25.94
C THR A 129 -11.84 -9.32 24.99
N THR A 130 -13.01 -9.90 25.21
CA THR A 130 -14.22 -9.61 24.42
C THR A 130 -14.61 -8.14 24.49
N ILE A 131 -14.61 -7.53 25.68
CA ILE A 131 -14.90 -6.09 25.84
C ILE A 131 -13.92 -5.27 25.01
N GLY A 132 -12.61 -5.53 25.15
CA GLY A 132 -11.59 -4.81 24.38
C GLY A 132 -11.78 -4.95 22.86
N LEU A 133 -12.09 -6.15 22.37
CA LEU A 133 -12.34 -6.42 20.95
C LEU A 133 -13.60 -5.72 20.44
N VAL A 134 -14.70 -5.81 21.19
CA VAL A 134 -15.99 -5.21 20.81
C VAL A 134 -15.89 -3.69 20.83
N VAL A 135 -15.40 -3.11 21.91
CA VAL A 135 -15.30 -1.64 22.06
C VAL A 135 -14.36 -1.06 21.00
N SER A 136 -13.18 -1.63 20.79
CA SER A 136 -12.25 -1.13 19.75
C SER A 136 -12.85 -1.21 18.35
N THR A 137 -13.57 -2.28 18.03
CA THR A 137 -14.24 -2.44 16.73
C THR A 137 -15.35 -1.42 16.54
N LEU A 138 -16.22 -1.25 17.54
CA LEU A 138 -17.30 -0.27 17.51
C LEU A 138 -16.76 1.16 17.39
N VAL A 139 -15.72 1.48 18.15
CA VAL A 139 -15.07 2.80 18.06
C VAL A 139 -14.44 2.99 16.68
N ASN A 140 -13.75 2.00 16.12
CA ASN A 140 -13.17 2.14 14.78
C ASN A 140 -14.23 2.34 13.68
N MET A 141 -15.40 1.72 13.87
CA MET A 141 -16.55 1.82 12.98
C MET A 141 -17.25 3.18 13.08
N PHE A 142 -17.59 3.65 14.27
CA PHE A 142 -18.46 4.83 14.44
C PHE A 142 -17.70 6.14 14.65
N VAL A 143 -16.47 6.09 15.19
CA VAL A 143 -15.70 7.30 15.48
C VAL A 143 -14.77 7.60 14.31
N LEU A 144 -15.09 8.68 13.58
CA LEU A 144 -14.31 9.17 12.43
C LEU A 144 -14.00 8.05 11.41
N PRO A 145 -15.03 7.46 10.76
CA PRO A 145 -14.87 6.27 9.93
C PRO A 145 -13.74 6.44 8.91
N PRO A 146 -12.90 5.41 8.68
CA PRO A 146 -11.78 5.51 7.74
C PRO A 146 -12.27 5.88 6.33
N ASP A 147 -11.69 6.93 5.73
CA ASP A 147 -11.91 7.29 4.33
C ASP A 147 -10.57 7.73 3.73
N TYR A 148 -10.09 6.94 2.77
CA TYR A 148 -8.82 7.14 2.09
C TYR A 148 -9.00 7.77 0.70
N THR A 149 -10.23 7.94 0.22
CA THR A 149 -10.54 8.38 -1.15
C THR A 149 -9.88 9.72 -1.48
N LYS A 150 -9.99 10.70 -0.57
CA LYS A 150 -9.40 12.03 -0.76
C LYS A 150 -7.88 12.00 -0.78
N GLU A 151 -7.28 11.15 0.05
CA GLU A 151 -5.83 11.01 0.13
C GLU A 151 -5.27 10.32 -1.12
N ILE A 152 -5.93 9.25 -1.59
CA ILE A 152 -5.61 8.56 -2.84
C ILE A 152 -5.63 9.56 -4.00
N VAL A 153 -6.71 10.32 -4.18
CA VAL A 153 -6.82 11.31 -5.27
C VAL A 153 -5.72 12.37 -5.18
N LYS A 154 -5.39 12.83 -3.97
CA LYS A 154 -4.32 13.80 -3.77
C LYS A 154 -2.95 13.23 -4.13
N MET A 155 -2.63 12.03 -3.65
CA MET A 155 -1.36 11.37 -3.94
C MET A 155 -1.25 11.02 -5.44
N LEU A 156 -2.36 10.63 -6.06
CA LEU A 156 -2.43 10.34 -7.49
C LEU A 156 -2.10 11.58 -8.33
N LYS A 157 -2.62 12.75 -7.97
CA LYS A 157 -2.24 14.01 -8.64
C LYS A 157 -0.74 14.31 -8.50
N GLN A 158 -0.19 14.07 -7.30
CA GLN A 158 1.23 14.31 -7.03
C GLN A 158 2.14 13.35 -7.81
N ILE A 159 1.81 12.06 -7.81
CA ILE A 159 2.61 11.06 -8.52
C ILE A 159 2.54 11.29 -10.03
N THR A 160 1.37 11.62 -10.59
CA THR A 160 1.24 11.95 -12.03
C THR A 160 2.14 13.10 -12.45
N LYS A 161 2.20 14.19 -11.65
CA LYS A 161 3.14 15.29 -11.89
C LYS A 161 4.59 14.81 -11.89
N LYS A 162 4.97 13.99 -10.90
CA LYS A 162 6.33 13.46 -10.80
C LYS A 162 6.66 12.48 -11.92
N THR A 163 5.70 11.66 -12.36
CA THR A 163 5.88 10.76 -13.51
C THR A 163 6.14 11.55 -14.78
N GLY A 164 5.42 12.65 -15.03
CA GLY A 164 5.74 13.53 -16.16
C GLY A 164 7.17 14.07 -16.11
N ILE A 165 7.63 14.51 -14.93
CA ILE A 165 9.04 14.92 -14.71
C ILE A 165 10.02 13.78 -15.00
N ALA A 166 9.72 12.58 -14.53
CA ALA A 166 10.58 11.41 -14.71
C ALA A 166 10.67 11.01 -16.18
N VAL A 167 9.56 10.99 -16.92
CA VAL A 167 9.57 10.72 -18.36
C VAL A 167 10.48 11.74 -19.06
N GLU A 168 10.33 13.03 -18.76
CA GLU A 168 11.21 14.07 -19.32
C GLU A 168 12.68 13.83 -19.04
N GLN A 169 13.04 13.59 -17.78
CA GLN A 169 14.44 13.39 -17.38
C GLN A 169 15.04 12.12 -17.97
N THR A 170 14.29 11.01 -18.01
CA THR A 170 14.75 9.73 -18.57
C THR A 170 15.06 9.87 -20.05
N PHE A 171 14.15 10.42 -20.86
CA PHE A 171 14.42 10.58 -22.30
C PHE A 171 15.49 11.63 -22.60
N HIS A 172 15.54 12.75 -21.86
CA HIS A 172 16.64 13.72 -22.02
C HIS A 172 18.01 13.10 -21.69
N HIS A 173 18.09 12.22 -20.69
CA HIS A 173 19.32 11.51 -20.34
C HIS A 173 19.86 10.69 -21.53
N TYR A 174 19.01 9.90 -22.17
CA TYR A 174 19.39 9.01 -23.28
C TYR A 174 19.55 9.72 -24.62
N ILE A 175 18.64 10.62 -24.98
CA ILE A 175 18.68 11.32 -26.28
C ILE A 175 19.82 12.35 -26.35
N LEU A 176 20.12 13.04 -25.23
CA LEU A 176 21.20 14.04 -25.17
C LEU A 176 22.51 13.48 -24.59
N ASN A 177 22.57 12.18 -24.32
CA ASN A 177 23.73 11.49 -23.74
C ASN A 177 24.29 12.19 -22.48
N ARG A 178 23.41 12.59 -21.55
CA ARG A 178 23.81 13.28 -20.30
C ARG A 178 24.31 12.27 -19.27
N SER A 179 25.17 12.66 -18.33
CA SER A 179 25.62 11.78 -17.24
C SER A 179 24.70 11.81 -16.00
N GLU A 180 23.37 11.70 -16.19
CA GLU A 180 22.37 11.87 -15.10
C GLU A 180 21.73 10.55 -14.61
N ARG A 181 22.26 9.38 -14.99
CA ARG A 181 21.68 8.06 -14.72
C ARG A 181 21.27 7.86 -13.25
N GLN A 182 22.14 8.18 -12.30
CA GLN A 182 21.89 7.99 -10.87
C GLN A 182 20.68 8.82 -10.39
N LYS A 183 20.52 10.03 -10.91
CA LYS A 183 19.42 10.93 -10.55
C LYS A 183 18.10 10.44 -11.13
N CYS A 184 18.11 9.91 -12.36
CA CYS A 184 16.95 9.26 -12.96
C CYS A 184 16.52 8.03 -12.13
N GLN A 185 17.47 7.17 -11.75
CA GLN A 185 17.20 6.00 -10.92
C GLN A 185 16.56 6.38 -9.57
N GLN A 186 17.15 7.36 -8.86
CA GLN A 186 16.60 7.84 -7.59
C GLN A 186 15.16 8.36 -7.72
N LEU A 187 14.83 8.99 -8.85
CA LEU A 187 13.47 9.46 -9.10
C LEU A 187 12.50 8.30 -9.36
N LEU A 188 12.93 7.25 -10.08
CA LEU A 188 12.14 6.04 -10.29
C LEU A 188 11.90 5.30 -8.97
N ASP A 189 12.93 5.10 -8.14
CA ASP A 189 12.80 4.45 -6.82
C ASP A 189 11.79 5.20 -5.92
N GLN A 190 11.82 6.54 -5.95
CA GLN A 190 10.83 7.37 -5.24
C GLN A 190 9.41 7.21 -5.78
N LEU A 191 9.26 7.07 -7.10
CA LEU A 191 7.96 6.86 -7.72
C LEU A 191 7.39 5.48 -7.34
N GLU A 192 8.20 4.43 -7.35
CA GLU A 192 7.79 3.08 -6.92
C GLU A 192 7.33 3.05 -5.46
N GLU A 193 8.07 3.70 -4.55
CA GLU A 193 7.67 3.81 -3.15
C GLU A 193 6.31 4.54 -3.02
N GLN A 194 6.08 5.56 -3.84
CA GLN A 194 4.80 6.26 -3.88
C GLN A 194 3.66 5.40 -4.46
N VAL A 195 3.92 4.59 -5.50
CA VAL A 195 2.95 3.64 -6.03
C VAL A 195 2.52 2.66 -4.95
N HIS A 196 3.47 2.04 -4.23
CA HIS A 196 3.16 1.10 -3.16
C HIS A 196 2.32 1.70 -2.03
N LYS A 197 2.60 2.95 -1.67
CA LYS A 197 1.77 3.68 -0.69
C LYS A 197 0.34 3.88 -1.20
N ILE A 198 0.15 4.28 -2.46
CA ILE A 198 -1.18 4.46 -3.07
C ILE A 198 -1.93 3.12 -3.18
N GLU A 199 -1.26 2.05 -3.60
CA GLU A 199 -1.83 0.70 -3.68
C GLU A 199 -2.31 0.22 -2.30
N SER A 200 -1.53 0.49 -1.24
CA SER A 200 -1.92 0.16 0.15
C SER A 200 -3.17 0.92 0.59
N LEU A 201 -3.26 2.22 0.28
CA LEU A 201 -4.45 3.03 0.57
C LEU A 201 -5.69 2.55 -0.21
N ILE A 202 -5.50 2.18 -1.48
CA ILE A 202 -6.56 1.56 -2.29
C ILE A 202 -7.05 0.26 -1.63
N GLN A 203 -6.14 -0.58 -1.15
CA GLN A 203 -6.52 -1.81 -0.45
C GLN A 203 -7.29 -1.51 0.84
N TYR A 204 -6.87 -0.51 1.63
CA TYR A 204 -7.62 -0.09 2.81
C TYR A 204 -9.01 0.42 2.46
N GLN A 205 -9.15 1.23 1.42
CA GLN A 205 -10.47 1.71 0.98
C GLN A 205 -11.38 0.57 0.50
N LYS A 206 -10.83 -0.43 -0.19
CA LYS A 206 -11.58 -1.64 -0.57
C LYS A 206 -12.07 -2.40 0.64
N ASP A 207 -11.18 -2.67 1.58
CA ASP A 207 -11.50 -3.37 2.82
C ASP A 207 -12.60 -2.65 3.61
N GLU A 208 -12.57 -1.31 3.62
CA GLU A 208 -13.53 -0.47 4.33
C GLU A 208 -14.90 -0.38 3.63
N SER A 209 -14.94 -0.44 2.29
CA SER A 209 -16.18 -0.32 1.49
C SER A 209 -17.26 -1.36 1.82
N HIS A 210 -16.88 -2.47 2.47
CA HIS A 210 -17.83 -3.48 2.97
C HIS A 210 -18.67 -2.97 4.15
N TYR A 211 -18.07 -2.14 5.01
CA TYR A 211 -18.72 -1.61 6.22
C TYR A 211 -19.23 -0.18 6.02
N HIS A 212 -18.55 0.60 5.18
CA HIS A 212 -18.95 1.94 4.76
C HIS A 212 -19.00 2.00 3.23
N PRO A 213 -20.14 1.61 2.60
CA PRO A 213 -20.28 1.60 1.15
C PRO A 213 -20.09 2.98 0.53
N LEU A 214 -19.39 3.02 -0.60
CA LEU A 214 -19.23 4.23 -1.39
C LEU A 214 -20.52 4.53 -2.17
N THR A 215 -20.85 5.82 -2.31
CA THR A 215 -21.90 6.24 -3.25
C THR A 215 -21.51 5.88 -4.69
N ALA A 216 -22.48 5.81 -5.61
CA ALA A 216 -22.19 5.51 -7.02
C ALA A 216 -21.15 6.46 -7.64
N SER A 217 -21.21 7.76 -7.29
CA SER A 217 -20.23 8.76 -7.75
C SER A 217 -18.83 8.51 -7.18
N GLU A 218 -18.73 8.17 -5.89
CA GLU A 218 -17.46 7.86 -5.24
C GLU A 218 -16.87 6.56 -5.75
N GLN A 219 -17.68 5.53 -5.96
CA GLN A 219 -17.25 4.25 -6.54
C GLN A 219 -16.67 4.46 -7.94
N LYS A 220 -17.31 5.30 -8.78
CA LYS A 220 -16.79 5.64 -10.11
C LYS A 220 -15.41 6.32 -10.00
N LYS A 221 -15.27 7.31 -9.11
CA LYS A 221 -14.00 8.00 -8.86
C LYS A 221 -12.92 7.05 -8.32
N PHE A 222 -13.30 6.13 -7.44
CA PHE A 222 -12.40 5.15 -6.85
C PHE A 222 -11.91 4.13 -7.89
N ASN A 223 -12.81 3.55 -8.67
CA ASN A 223 -12.47 2.64 -9.77
C ASN A 223 -11.53 3.31 -10.78
N LYS A 224 -11.79 4.58 -11.10
CA LYS A 224 -10.91 5.38 -11.93
C LYS A 224 -9.52 5.55 -11.33
N ALA A 225 -9.43 5.91 -10.04
CA ALA A 225 -8.14 6.05 -9.36
C ALA A 225 -7.32 4.73 -9.41
N GLN A 226 -7.99 3.58 -9.28
CA GLN A 226 -7.35 2.27 -9.40
C GLN A 226 -6.76 2.02 -10.79
N LYS A 227 -7.49 2.38 -11.85
CA LYS A 227 -6.98 2.22 -13.21
C LYS A 227 -5.84 3.19 -13.50
N GLN A 228 -5.97 4.43 -13.02
CA GLN A 228 -4.96 5.47 -13.18
C GLN A 228 -3.63 5.09 -12.52
N ILE A 229 -3.64 4.52 -11.31
CA ILE A 229 -2.39 4.06 -10.68
C ILE A 229 -1.73 2.91 -11.44
N ILE A 230 -2.51 2.01 -12.04
CA ILE A 230 -1.98 0.94 -12.91
C ILE A 230 -1.27 1.54 -14.13
N ARG A 231 -1.83 2.59 -14.75
CA ARG A 231 -1.16 3.27 -15.88
C ARG A 231 0.15 3.93 -15.45
N ILE A 232 0.17 4.62 -14.31
CA ILE A 232 1.39 5.23 -13.77
C ILE A 232 2.45 4.16 -13.49
N LYS A 233 2.07 3.04 -12.88
CA LYS A 233 2.97 1.90 -12.62
C LYS A 233 3.58 1.34 -13.90
N LEU A 234 2.78 1.17 -14.95
CA LEU A 234 3.26 0.70 -16.25
C LEU A 234 4.22 1.71 -16.90
N MET A 235 3.95 3.02 -16.81
CA MET A 235 4.89 4.03 -17.31
C MET A 235 6.24 3.97 -16.58
N ILE A 236 6.23 3.71 -15.26
CA ILE A 236 7.44 3.53 -14.46
C ILE A 236 8.21 2.30 -14.96
N TYR A 237 7.54 1.18 -15.22
CA TYR A 237 8.19 -0.01 -15.80
C TYR A 237 8.83 0.25 -17.16
N HIS A 238 8.17 1.00 -18.05
CA HIS A 238 8.75 1.37 -19.34
C HIS A 238 10.00 2.26 -19.16
N MET A 239 9.98 3.19 -18.20
CA MET A 239 11.19 3.97 -17.87
C MET A 239 12.31 3.11 -17.28
N ASP A 240 11.96 2.16 -16.41
CA ASP A 240 12.95 1.24 -15.81
C ASP A 240 13.55 0.29 -16.86
N ASN A 241 12.77 -0.16 -17.84
CA ASN A 241 13.28 -0.92 -18.98
C ASN A 241 14.34 -0.14 -19.75
N ILE A 242 14.08 1.13 -20.08
CA ILE A 242 15.07 1.99 -20.75
C ILE A 242 16.32 2.14 -19.88
N MET A 243 16.12 2.37 -18.58
CA MET A 243 17.22 2.48 -17.62
C MET A 243 18.07 1.22 -17.58
N ASN A 244 17.49 0.03 -17.62
CA ASN A 244 18.21 -1.23 -17.45
C ASN A 244 18.60 -1.92 -18.76
N THR A 245 18.23 -1.34 -19.91
CA THR A 245 18.66 -1.83 -21.22
C THR A 245 20.01 -1.21 -21.60
N PRO A 246 21.00 -2.02 -22.05
CA PRO A 246 22.22 -1.49 -22.64
C PRO A 246 21.90 -0.90 -24.01
N LEU A 247 21.53 0.37 -24.04
CA LEU A 247 21.34 1.12 -25.27
C LEU A 247 22.73 1.48 -25.83
N GLU A 248 23.21 0.64 -26.76
CA GLU A 248 24.34 1.00 -27.64
C GLU A 248 23.97 2.25 -28.46
N GLN A 249 24.98 2.96 -28.99
CA GLN A 249 24.86 4.28 -29.64
C GLN A 249 23.51 4.49 -30.36
N ILE A 250 22.71 5.44 -29.84
CA ILE A 250 21.41 5.80 -30.41
C ILE A 250 21.65 6.63 -31.68
N ASN A 251 21.35 6.04 -32.83
CA ASN A 251 21.60 6.64 -34.15
C ASN A 251 20.37 7.39 -34.67
N LEU A 252 20.02 8.49 -33.99
CA LEU A 252 18.94 9.39 -34.39
C LEU A 252 19.47 10.64 -35.11
N THR A 253 18.74 11.09 -36.13
CA THR A 253 18.96 12.39 -36.77
C THR A 253 18.63 13.54 -35.81
N GLU A 254 19.19 14.73 -36.05
CA GLU A 254 18.89 15.90 -35.21
C GLU A 254 17.40 16.27 -35.23
N GLN A 255 16.70 16.01 -36.35
CA GLN A 255 15.25 16.23 -36.46
C GLN A 255 14.46 15.24 -35.59
N GLU A 256 14.80 13.95 -35.61
CA GLU A 256 14.20 12.94 -34.74
C GLU A 256 14.44 13.26 -33.26
N ARG A 257 15.68 13.61 -32.89
CA ARG A 257 16.03 13.99 -31.51
C ARG A 257 15.18 15.15 -31.03
N GLN A 258 15.11 16.23 -31.82
CA GLN A 258 14.31 17.39 -31.48
C GLN A 258 12.83 17.01 -31.32
N LYS A 259 12.31 16.18 -32.22
CA LYS A 259 10.90 15.79 -32.17
C LYS A 259 10.56 14.96 -30.94
N ILE A 260 11.44 14.03 -30.54
CA ILE A 260 11.29 13.23 -29.33
C ILE A 260 11.31 14.15 -28.09
N LEU A 261 12.28 15.06 -28.01
CA LEU A 261 12.45 15.96 -26.87
C LEU A 261 11.27 16.92 -26.70
N GLU A 262 10.74 17.48 -27.80
CA GLU A 262 9.54 18.31 -27.81
C GLU A 262 8.32 17.51 -27.32
N SER A 263 8.10 16.33 -27.90
CA SER A 263 6.96 15.46 -27.54
C SER A 263 6.97 15.11 -26.05
N VAL A 264 8.14 14.73 -25.53
CA VAL A 264 8.33 14.38 -24.12
C VAL A 264 8.11 15.59 -23.21
N SER A 265 8.62 16.76 -23.59
CA SER A 265 8.45 18.00 -22.83
C SER A 265 6.97 18.42 -22.77
N GLU A 266 6.24 18.28 -23.87
CA GLU A 266 4.80 18.55 -23.91
C GLU A 266 3.98 17.57 -23.08
N LEU A 267 4.32 16.27 -23.12
CA LEU A 267 3.68 15.26 -22.26
C LEU A 267 3.93 15.59 -20.78
N SER A 268 5.18 15.85 -20.42
CA SER A 268 5.57 16.24 -19.06
C SER A 268 4.83 17.49 -18.60
N TYR A 269 4.78 18.53 -19.43
CA TYR A 269 4.00 19.75 -19.16
C TYR A 269 2.53 19.43 -18.91
N SER A 270 1.91 18.63 -19.78
CA SER A 270 0.50 18.23 -19.67
C SER A 270 0.20 17.41 -18.41
N MET A 271 1.15 16.59 -17.97
CA MET A 271 1.03 15.82 -16.72
C MET A 271 1.30 16.64 -15.46
N ARG A 272 2.08 17.72 -15.56
CA ARG A 272 2.36 18.63 -14.44
C ARG A 272 1.23 19.60 -14.16
N GLN A 273 0.55 20.05 -15.21
CA GLN A 273 -0.54 21.00 -15.08
C GLN A 273 -1.82 20.31 -14.60
N ASN A 274 -2.57 20.99 -13.73
CA ASN A 274 -3.94 20.56 -13.39
C ASN A 274 -4.96 20.89 -14.49
N THR A 275 -4.50 21.29 -15.68
CA THR A 275 -5.34 21.70 -16.81
C THR A 275 -5.95 20.50 -17.53
N ASP A 276 -6.78 20.78 -18.53
CA ASP A 276 -7.30 19.74 -19.41
C ASP A 276 -6.20 19.23 -20.33
N PHE A 277 -6.03 17.92 -20.31
CA PHE A 277 -5.08 17.22 -21.15
C PHE A 277 -5.53 17.35 -22.60
N ASN A 278 -4.75 18.04 -23.42
CA ASN A 278 -5.10 18.25 -24.83
C ASN A 278 -4.93 16.94 -25.61
N MET A 279 -6.01 16.17 -25.68
CA MET A 279 -6.04 14.85 -26.32
C MET A 279 -5.68 14.91 -27.81
N ASN A 280 -6.04 16.01 -28.49
CA ASN A 280 -5.76 16.16 -29.92
C ASN A 280 -4.26 16.34 -30.16
N ASN A 281 -3.64 17.25 -29.40
CA ASN A 281 -2.19 17.46 -29.49
C ASN A 281 -1.40 16.20 -29.09
N HIS A 282 -1.83 15.51 -28.01
CA HIS A 282 -1.22 14.26 -27.59
C HIS A 282 -1.27 13.18 -28.69
N ARG A 283 -2.43 13.02 -29.34
CA ARG A 283 -2.60 12.08 -30.45
C ARG A 283 -1.79 12.45 -31.69
N GLN A 284 -1.61 13.74 -31.94
CA GLN A 284 -0.74 14.20 -33.02
C GLN A 284 0.72 13.79 -32.75
N ASN A 285 1.24 14.12 -31.58
CA ASN A 285 2.60 13.72 -31.19
C ASN A 285 2.78 12.20 -31.22
N LEU A 286 1.79 11.44 -30.74
CA LEU A 286 1.82 9.97 -30.80
C LEU A 286 1.88 9.45 -32.25
N ARG A 287 1.14 10.06 -33.18
CA ARG A 287 1.20 9.68 -34.61
C ARG A 287 2.56 9.97 -35.22
N GLU A 288 3.14 11.12 -34.92
CA GLU A 288 4.45 11.52 -35.42
C GLU A 288 5.55 10.62 -34.85
N LEU A 289 5.51 10.28 -33.56
CA LEU A 289 6.43 9.31 -32.95
C LEU A 289 6.27 7.89 -33.55
N MET A 290 5.03 7.48 -33.86
CA MET A 290 4.77 6.21 -34.55
C MET A 290 5.32 6.22 -35.99
N GLN A 291 5.25 7.35 -36.70
CA GLN A 291 5.85 7.47 -38.04
C GLN A 291 7.37 7.30 -37.97
N LEU A 292 8.03 7.99 -37.02
CA LEU A 292 9.47 7.80 -36.79
C LEU A 292 9.82 6.33 -36.51
N TYR A 293 9.04 5.65 -35.67
CA TYR A 293 9.24 4.23 -35.40
C TYR A 293 9.15 3.34 -36.66
N TRP A 294 8.19 3.60 -37.54
CA TRP A 294 8.05 2.83 -38.77
C TRP A 294 9.16 3.13 -39.79
N ASP A 295 9.53 4.41 -39.94
CA ASP A 295 10.57 4.84 -40.87
C ASP A 295 11.94 4.25 -40.48
N ASP A 296 12.29 4.29 -39.19
CA ASP A 296 13.53 3.69 -38.67
C ASP A 296 13.56 2.17 -38.88
N ASN A 297 12.44 1.49 -38.59
CA ASN A 297 12.33 0.04 -38.74
C ASN A 297 12.46 -0.38 -40.22
N GLU A 298 11.87 0.38 -41.15
CA GLU A 298 12.07 0.16 -42.59
C GLU A 298 13.52 0.37 -43.03
N ASN A 299 14.16 1.45 -42.57
CA ASN A 299 15.54 1.75 -42.89
C ASN A 299 16.49 0.66 -42.38
N ILE A 300 16.27 0.17 -41.15
CA ILE A 300 17.02 -0.93 -40.55
C ILE A 300 16.85 -2.22 -41.36
N ARG A 301 15.62 -2.56 -41.77
CA ARG A 301 15.37 -3.73 -42.62
C ARG A 301 16.07 -3.66 -43.97
N LYS A 302 16.16 -2.47 -44.57
CA LYS A 302 16.84 -2.27 -45.87
C LYS A 302 18.36 -2.34 -45.76
N ASN A 303 18.93 -1.96 -44.61
CA ASN A 303 20.38 -1.78 -44.44
C ASN A 303 21.11 -2.95 -43.76
N TYR A 304 20.44 -3.79 -42.96
CA TYR A 304 21.09 -4.93 -42.30
C TYR A 304 21.15 -6.18 -43.19
N LYS A 305 22.37 -6.64 -43.50
CA LYS A 305 22.63 -7.93 -44.18
C LYS A 305 22.72 -9.13 -43.20
N SER A 306 22.85 -8.87 -41.90
CA SER A 306 22.97 -9.83 -40.81
C SER A 306 22.15 -9.30 -39.64
N TYR A 307 21.19 -10.07 -39.13
CA TYR A 307 20.33 -9.62 -38.03
C TYR A 307 21.08 -9.77 -36.70
N PRO A 308 21.35 -8.66 -35.97
CA PRO A 308 21.93 -8.76 -34.63
C PRO A 308 20.96 -9.49 -33.67
N SER A 309 21.51 -10.04 -32.59
CA SER A 309 20.72 -10.67 -31.52
C SER A 309 20.03 -9.67 -30.59
N THR A 310 20.30 -8.37 -30.76
CA THR A 310 19.75 -7.26 -29.98
C THR A 310 19.01 -6.28 -30.88
N PHE A 311 17.92 -5.70 -30.37
CA PHE A 311 17.24 -4.61 -31.08
C PHE A 311 18.09 -3.32 -31.02
N PRO A 312 18.10 -2.52 -32.10
CA PRO A 312 18.76 -1.20 -32.09
C PRO A 312 18.21 -0.28 -31.00
N GLY A 313 19.07 0.56 -30.43
CA GLY A 313 18.73 1.42 -29.29
C GLY A 313 17.60 2.40 -29.60
N GLU A 314 17.62 3.00 -30.78
CA GLU A 314 16.57 3.91 -31.28
C GLU A 314 15.18 3.24 -31.32
N ILE A 315 15.09 1.99 -31.79
CA ILE A 315 13.82 1.23 -31.82
C ILE A 315 13.30 0.99 -30.41
N ILE A 316 14.17 0.59 -29.48
CA ILE A 316 13.78 0.33 -28.10
C ILE A 316 13.26 1.62 -27.46
N VAL A 317 14.01 2.72 -27.59
CA VAL A 317 13.62 4.03 -27.03
C VAL A 317 12.28 4.51 -27.59
N LEU A 318 12.09 4.42 -28.91
CA LEU A 318 10.82 4.81 -29.55
C LEU A 318 9.66 3.91 -29.11
N TYR A 319 9.85 2.60 -29.03
CA TYR A 319 8.82 1.66 -28.57
C TYR A 319 8.39 1.95 -27.13
N GLU A 320 9.35 2.14 -26.23
CA GLU A 320 9.10 2.44 -24.82
C GLU A 320 8.40 3.81 -24.68
N LEU A 321 8.81 4.82 -25.47
CA LEU A 321 8.17 6.13 -25.51
C LEU A 321 6.72 6.08 -25.99
N VAL A 322 6.48 5.42 -27.12
CA VAL A 322 5.14 5.22 -27.69
C VAL A 322 4.24 4.52 -26.68
N SER A 323 4.76 3.49 -26.00
CA SER A 323 4.03 2.76 -24.95
C SER A 323 3.63 3.69 -23.80
N ILE A 324 4.54 4.56 -23.35
CA ILE A 324 4.24 5.61 -22.34
C ILE A 324 3.14 6.56 -22.84
N PHE A 325 3.18 6.99 -24.10
CA PHE A 325 2.15 7.86 -24.68
C PHE A 325 0.77 7.20 -24.74
N TYR A 326 0.68 5.93 -25.13
CA TYR A 326 -0.58 5.18 -25.08
C TYR A 326 -1.11 5.04 -23.65
N LEU A 327 -0.24 4.80 -22.67
CA LEU A 327 -0.62 4.76 -21.26
C LEU A 327 -1.11 6.12 -20.76
N ALA A 328 -0.53 7.22 -21.24
CA ALA A 328 -0.94 8.58 -20.89
C ALA A 328 -2.31 8.91 -21.47
N GLU A 329 -2.55 8.60 -22.74
CA GLU A 329 -3.89 8.73 -23.34
C GLU A 329 -4.92 7.95 -22.52
N ASN A 330 -4.64 6.69 -22.18
CA ASN A 330 -5.55 5.85 -21.41
C ASN A 330 -5.77 6.37 -19.97
N TYR A 331 -4.77 7.01 -19.37
CA TYR A 331 -4.91 7.65 -18.05
C TYR A 331 -5.90 8.83 -18.09
N TYR A 332 -5.88 9.61 -19.17
CA TYR A 332 -6.70 10.83 -19.31
C TYR A 332 -8.04 10.64 -20.01
N LYS A 333 -8.20 9.61 -20.85
CA LYS A 333 -9.47 9.28 -21.51
C LYS A 333 -10.60 9.03 -20.50
N GLU A 334 -10.25 8.50 -19.32
CA GLU A 334 -11.20 8.32 -18.21
C GLU A 334 -11.55 9.62 -17.47
N LYS A 335 -11.01 10.79 -17.88
CA LYS A 335 -11.35 12.12 -17.36
C LYS A 335 -12.59 12.72 -18.03
N THR A 336 -12.96 12.24 -19.20
CA THR A 336 -14.06 12.76 -20.03
C THR A 336 -15.36 11.97 -19.96
N ASP A 337 -15.38 10.82 -19.27
CA ASP A 337 -16.59 10.01 -19.02
C ASP A 337 -17.08 10.14 -17.58
#